data_AF-A0A1B9AQL0-F1
#
_entry.id   AF-A0A1B9AQL0-F1
#
_cell.length_a   1.000
_cell.length_b   1.000
_cell.length_c   1.000
_cell.angle_alpha   90.00
_cell.angle_beta   90.00
_cell.angle_gamma   90.00
#
_symmetry.space_group_name_H-M   'P 1'
#
loop_
_entity.id
_entity.type
_entity.pdbx_description
1 polymer ?
#
loop_
_entity_poly.entity_id
_entity_poly.type
_entity_poly.pdbx_seq_one_letter_code
_entity_poly.pdbx_strand_id
1 'polypeptide(L)'
;MELNRFANILEKSWAKYYGLSIEEIADKLGLNFDLLGGKASTVTVINQLIKMSDIEDCKQVNGRNIAYKTVRLKANGMPKESMSFEQINFLHVDSEEWNNSFLKRKFENTIFCFIVFQINANSLYFKGFKLWKMPRDILENDVFAFWVQLKKVLNEGVKIQGVKRGSTTVNINNLPKSKENKVMHVRPKASDSNDKILLPDGQMITKQSYWFNTSYVADILKNMSAIPADVIKKSADKGEIDLNIQWSDLLTKDIYTIDEIIAIGKRHNPCFDEKHIKKRHFNEHGYSIQNIFILKSNIPKVETYLENKILEHNYFDISTDQIYQTPLAKRKIENLLNSYKLLQVEESLFLTEKGMEKANVLKSDIINYKTAVENFVLKDELFTLSSLRNKGFYHEVDGFGFDDIFYHSILRRPGRLSSHKFAGVFFYSKTMKKLSASIILNELMKQRGSLSLLEIAEEFDDQFKCNISLEQLENAILNTKTNLYYSFELHRIFAEKKLFLDYLYKLSY
;
A
#
# COMPACT_ATOMS: atom_id res chain seq x y z
N MET A 1 -20.73 10.26 -19.39
CA MET A 1 -21.48 11.32 -18.69
C MET A 1 -20.78 12.64 -18.90
N GLU A 2 -21.54 13.72 -19.17
CA GLU A 2 -21.03 15.09 -19.29
C GLU A 2 -20.59 15.68 -17.94
N LEU A 3 -19.56 16.54 -17.96
CA LEU A 3 -18.96 17.13 -16.75
C LEU A 3 -19.96 17.96 -15.95
N ASN A 4 -20.80 18.76 -16.62
CA ASN A 4 -21.80 19.57 -15.95
C ASN A 4 -22.88 18.71 -15.29
N ARG A 5 -23.28 17.60 -15.95
CA ARG A 5 -24.21 16.64 -15.37
C ARG A 5 -23.62 15.98 -14.12
N PHE A 6 -22.34 15.59 -14.18
CA PHE A 6 -21.64 15.03 -13.02
C PHE A 6 -21.56 16.03 -11.85
N ALA A 7 -21.21 17.29 -12.13
CA ALA A 7 -21.18 18.34 -11.12
C ALA A 7 -22.56 18.56 -10.48
N ASN A 8 -23.64 18.55 -11.28
CA ASN A 8 -25.00 18.70 -10.76
C ASN A 8 -25.44 17.52 -9.89
N ILE A 9 -25.03 16.29 -10.20
CA ILE A 9 -25.30 15.12 -9.34
C ILE A 9 -24.59 15.29 -8.00
N LEU A 10 -23.29 15.62 -8.02
CA LEU A 10 -22.51 15.88 -6.82
C LEU A 10 -23.15 16.98 -5.96
N GLU A 11 -23.50 18.11 -6.55
CA GLU A 11 -24.12 19.23 -5.83
C GLU A 11 -25.45 18.83 -5.18
N LYS A 12 -26.32 18.14 -5.92
CA LYS A 12 -27.59 17.64 -5.38
C LYS A 12 -27.40 16.65 -4.22
N SER A 13 -26.42 15.74 -4.33
CA SER A 13 -26.13 14.75 -3.29
C SER A 13 -25.47 15.38 -2.06
N TRP A 14 -24.62 16.40 -2.24
CA TRP A 14 -23.73 16.91 -1.19
C TRP A 14 -24.17 18.20 -0.52
N ALA A 15 -25.06 18.99 -1.14
CA ALA A 15 -25.50 20.29 -0.62
C ALA A 15 -26.02 20.22 0.84
N LYS A 16 -26.74 19.15 1.19
CA LYS A 16 -27.28 18.93 2.56
C LYS A 16 -26.20 18.74 3.65
N TYR A 17 -24.95 18.52 3.25
CA TYR A 17 -23.80 18.35 4.16
C TYR A 17 -22.91 19.60 4.24
N TYR A 18 -23.14 20.63 3.40
CA TYR A 18 -22.34 21.85 3.44
C TYR A 18 -22.47 22.54 4.80
N GLY A 19 -21.33 22.95 5.36
CA GLY A 19 -21.23 23.58 6.67
C GLY A 19 -21.41 22.64 7.86
N LEU A 20 -21.65 21.34 7.65
CA LEU A 20 -21.63 20.35 8.72
C LEU A 20 -20.19 19.97 9.09
N SER A 21 -19.98 19.63 10.36
CA SER A 21 -18.71 19.06 10.82
C SER A 21 -18.51 17.66 10.24
N ILE A 22 -17.26 17.22 10.12
CA ILE A 22 -16.95 15.86 9.67
C ILE A 22 -17.62 14.77 10.52
N GLU A 23 -17.82 15.04 11.81
CA GLU A 23 -18.49 14.14 12.76
C GLU A 23 -20.00 14.08 12.49
N GLU A 24 -20.65 15.24 12.30
CA GLU A 24 -22.07 15.29 11.94
C GLU A 24 -22.35 14.59 10.59
N ILE A 25 -21.41 14.69 9.65
CA ILE A 25 -21.48 13.97 8.38
C ILE A 25 -21.33 12.47 8.62
N ALA A 26 -20.35 12.03 9.41
CA ALA A 26 -20.15 10.63 9.75
C ALA A 26 -21.43 9.99 10.33
N ASP A 27 -22.04 10.64 11.33
CA ASP A 27 -23.28 10.20 11.94
C ASP A 27 -24.43 10.08 10.93
N LYS A 28 -24.59 11.08 10.07
CA LYS A 28 -25.63 11.07 9.01
C LYS A 28 -25.40 9.98 7.96
N LEU A 29 -24.18 9.48 7.83
CA LEU A 29 -23.82 8.37 6.94
C LEU A 29 -23.85 7.01 7.67
N GLY A 30 -24.24 6.99 8.95
CA GLY A 30 -24.30 5.78 9.77
C GLY A 30 -22.93 5.28 10.25
N LEU A 31 -21.91 6.12 10.22
CA LEU A 31 -20.56 5.79 10.69
C LEU A 31 -20.37 6.21 12.15
N ASN A 32 -19.69 5.38 12.94
CA ASN A 32 -19.30 5.79 14.28
C ASN A 32 -17.97 6.58 14.26
N PHE A 33 -18.06 7.90 14.36
CA PHE A 33 -16.88 8.78 14.31
C PHE A 33 -15.84 8.51 15.40
N ASP A 34 -16.23 7.94 16.55
CA ASP A 34 -15.29 7.66 17.64
C ASP A 34 -14.30 6.55 17.33
N LEU A 35 -14.73 5.59 16.51
CA LEU A 35 -13.90 4.50 16.00
C LEU A 35 -13.04 4.93 14.80
N LEU A 36 -13.27 6.13 14.28
CA LEU A 36 -12.51 6.66 13.17
C LEU A 36 -11.28 7.43 13.68
N GLY A 37 -10.11 6.81 13.58
CA GLY A 37 -8.84 7.42 13.99
C GLY A 37 -8.33 8.55 13.07
N GLY A 38 -7.92 9.68 13.67
CA GLY A 38 -6.99 10.66 13.11
C GLY A 38 -7.28 11.16 11.68
N LYS A 39 -6.33 10.97 10.74
CA LYS A 39 -6.51 11.35 9.32
C LYS A 39 -7.39 10.36 8.54
N ALA A 40 -7.48 9.11 8.99
CA ALA A 40 -8.24 8.05 8.33
C ALA A 40 -9.75 8.31 8.42
N SER A 41 -10.22 8.96 9.49
CA SER A 41 -11.62 9.34 9.66
C SER A 41 -12.19 10.15 8.51
N THR A 42 -11.47 11.17 8.07
CA THR A 42 -11.91 12.00 6.95
C THR A 42 -11.95 11.22 5.63
N VAL A 43 -11.02 10.28 5.42
CA VAL A 43 -11.01 9.44 4.21
C VAL A 43 -12.21 8.49 4.21
N THR A 44 -12.48 7.82 5.32
CA THR A 44 -13.62 6.91 5.47
C THR A 44 -14.95 7.63 5.26
N VAL A 45 -15.15 8.77 5.92
CA VAL A 45 -16.36 9.58 5.77
C VAL A 45 -16.55 10.03 4.32
N ILE A 46 -15.48 10.45 3.64
CA ILE A 46 -15.55 10.85 2.23
C ILE A 46 -15.87 9.68 1.31
N ASN A 47 -15.24 8.53 1.51
CA ASN A 47 -15.53 7.34 0.71
C ASN A 47 -17.00 6.93 0.86
N GLN A 48 -17.53 6.96 2.08
CA GLN A 48 -18.93 6.69 2.34
C GLN A 48 -19.84 7.76 1.71
N LEU A 49 -19.45 9.04 1.77
CA LEU A 49 -20.18 10.13 1.13
C LEU A 49 -20.25 9.96 -0.39
N ILE A 50 -19.14 9.57 -1.03
CA ILE A 50 -19.08 9.25 -2.47
C ILE A 50 -19.97 8.04 -2.79
N LYS A 51 -19.88 6.98 -1.98
CA LYS A 51 -20.69 5.76 -2.12
C LYS A 51 -22.19 6.04 -2.05
N MET A 52 -22.61 6.90 -1.14
CA MET A 52 -24.02 7.30 -0.99
C MET A 52 -24.47 8.35 -2.02
N SER A 53 -23.59 8.73 -2.94
CA SER A 53 -23.94 9.56 -4.09
C SER A 53 -24.17 8.67 -5.29
N ASP A 54 -25.05 9.06 -6.21
CA ASP A 54 -25.38 8.30 -7.44
C ASP A 54 -24.23 8.30 -8.49
N ILE A 55 -22.99 8.19 -8.02
CA ILE A 55 -21.74 8.31 -8.77
C ILE A 55 -20.69 7.27 -8.34
N GLU A 56 -20.99 6.34 -7.44
CA GLU A 56 -20.04 5.31 -6.97
C GLU A 56 -19.39 4.57 -8.15
N ASP A 57 -20.20 4.18 -9.15
CA ASP A 57 -19.73 3.48 -10.36
C ASP A 57 -19.18 4.41 -11.45
N CYS A 58 -19.22 5.73 -11.24
CA CYS A 58 -18.72 6.69 -12.21
C CYS A 58 -17.20 6.75 -12.21
N LYS A 59 -16.59 5.85 -12.99
CA LYS A 59 -15.13 5.81 -13.19
C LYS A 59 -14.63 6.88 -14.16
N GLN A 60 -15.49 7.34 -15.08
CA GLN A 60 -15.14 8.30 -16.12
C GLN A 60 -16.20 9.36 -16.41
N VAL A 61 -15.72 10.58 -16.66
CA VAL A 61 -16.51 11.75 -17.07
C VAL A 61 -15.81 12.41 -18.26
N ASN A 62 -16.54 12.62 -19.36
CA ASN A 62 -16.00 13.08 -20.66
C ASN A 62 -14.73 12.31 -21.09
N GLY A 63 -14.78 10.97 -21.01
CA GLY A 63 -13.68 10.07 -21.37
C GLY A 63 -12.44 10.17 -20.47
N ARG A 64 -12.52 10.87 -19.34
CA ARG A 64 -11.43 11.06 -18.38
C ARG A 64 -11.76 10.39 -17.06
N ASN A 65 -10.73 9.86 -16.40
CA ASN A 65 -10.83 9.32 -15.05
C ASN A 65 -11.15 10.43 -14.04
N ILE A 66 -11.86 10.09 -12.97
CA ILE A 66 -12.04 10.99 -11.81
C ILE A 66 -11.06 10.60 -10.70
N ALA A 67 -10.35 11.59 -10.15
CA ALA A 67 -9.51 11.44 -8.97
C ALA A 67 -10.05 12.28 -7.81
N TYR A 68 -10.64 11.62 -6.81
CA TYR A 68 -11.10 12.29 -5.58
C TYR A 68 -9.93 12.60 -4.66
N LYS A 69 -9.87 13.85 -4.17
CA LYS A 69 -8.80 14.31 -3.28
C LYS A 69 -9.35 15.22 -2.19
N THR A 70 -9.10 14.87 -0.94
CA THR A 70 -9.44 15.73 0.20
C THR A 70 -8.45 16.88 0.33
N VAL A 71 -8.96 18.10 0.54
CA VAL A 71 -8.14 19.26 0.92
C VAL A 71 -8.66 19.82 2.24
N ARG A 72 -7.76 20.00 3.20
CA ARG A 72 -8.07 20.65 4.48
C ARG A 72 -7.47 22.05 4.49
N LEU A 73 -8.32 23.06 4.60
CA LEU A 73 -7.94 24.45 4.72
C LEU A 73 -7.81 24.84 6.20
N LYS A 74 -6.84 25.70 6.51
CA LYS A 74 -6.77 26.43 7.77
C LYS A 74 -7.89 27.48 7.82
N ALA A 75 -8.08 28.12 8.99
CA ALA A 75 -9.06 29.20 9.15
C ALA A 75 -8.86 30.33 8.13
N ASN A 76 -7.60 30.65 7.78
CA ASN A 76 -7.24 31.66 6.78
C ASN A 76 -7.41 31.22 5.32
N GLY A 77 -8.02 30.06 5.05
CA GLY A 77 -8.26 29.56 3.69
C GLY A 77 -7.07 28.89 3.00
N MET A 78 -5.87 28.92 3.59
CA MET A 78 -4.70 28.23 3.02
C MET A 78 -4.75 26.73 3.29
N PRO A 79 -4.36 25.86 2.33
CA PRO A 79 -4.25 24.43 2.59
C PRO A 79 -3.26 24.13 3.72
N LYS A 80 -3.63 23.20 4.61
CA LYS A 80 -2.83 22.81 5.78
C LYS A 80 -1.52 22.13 5.37
N GLU A 81 -1.55 21.36 4.29
CA GLU A 81 -0.43 20.61 3.75
C GLU A 81 -0.46 20.57 2.23
N SER A 82 0.70 20.32 1.63
CA SER A 82 0.80 19.94 0.21
C SER A 82 0.05 18.63 -0.03
N MET A 83 -0.36 18.38 -1.28
CA MET A 83 -1.23 17.24 -1.58
C MET A 83 -0.54 16.21 -2.47
N SER A 84 -0.27 15.02 -1.94
CA SER A 84 0.22 13.89 -2.73
C SER A 84 -0.85 13.40 -3.70
N PHE A 85 -0.50 13.08 -4.94
CA PHE A 85 -1.47 12.50 -5.88
C PHE A 85 -1.12 11.10 -6.37
N GLU A 86 0.16 10.74 -6.45
CA GLU A 86 0.62 9.41 -6.88
C GLU A 86 1.99 9.06 -6.28
N GLN A 87 2.22 7.79 -5.96
CA GLN A 87 3.56 7.29 -5.64
C GLN A 87 4.44 7.25 -6.90
N ILE A 88 5.70 7.62 -6.77
CA ILE A 88 6.64 7.62 -7.92
C ILE A 88 7.12 6.19 -8.19
N ASN A 89 7.05 5.77 -9.45
CA ASN A 89 7.79 4.62 -9.95
C ASN A 89 9.06 5.12 -10.65
N PHE A 90 10.18 5.18 -9.92
CA PHE A 90 11.43 5.77 -10.43
C PHE A 90 11.96 5.04 -11.66
N LEU A 91 11.81 3.72 -11.74
CA LEU A 91 12.26 2.93 -12.89
C LEU A 91 11.47 3.25 -14.16
N HIS A 92 10.18 3.59 -14.01
CA HIS A 92 9.36 4.02 -15.13
C HIS A 92 9.72 5.44 -15.58
N VAL A 93 9.99 6.35 -14.64
CA VAL A 93 10.42 7.73 -14.96
C VAL A 93 11.74 7.76 -15.73
N ASP A 94 12.68 6.89 -15.35
CA ASP A 94 13.99 6.75 -15.98
C ASP A 94 13.86 6.38 -17.48
N SER A 95 12.93 5.48 -17.79
CA SER A 95 12.76 4.92 -19.14
C SER A 95 11.74 5.63 -20.03
N GLU A 96 10.79 6.39 -19.47
CA GLU A 96 9.72 7.03 -20.25
C GLU A 96 10.18 8.29 -21.01
N GLU A 97 9.49 8.63 -22.10
CA GLU A 97 9.63 9.92 -22.80
C GLU A 97 8.44 10.84 -22.47
N TRP A 98 8.59 12.16 -22.59
CA TRP A 98 7.55 13.13 -22.18
C TRP A 98 6.17 12.83 -22.79
N ASN A 99 6.11 12.62 -24.11
CA ASN A 99 4.87 12.38 -24.84
C ASN A 99 4.11 11.15 -24.35
N ASN A 100 4.83 10.17 -23.80
CA ASN A 100 4.28 8.93 -23.25
C ASN A 100 4.56 8.79 -21.75
N SER A 101 4.80 9.92 -21.07
CA SER A 101 5.14 9.92 -19.65
C SER A 101 3.90 9.67 -18.79
N PHE A 102 4.12 9.09 -17.60
CA PHE A 102 3.07 8.93 -16.62
C PHE A 102 2.40 10.27 -16.29
N LEU A 103 3.18 11.34 -16.04
CA LEU A 103 2.65 12.64 -15.64
C LEU A 103 1.78 13.27 -16.73
N LYS A 104 2.24 13.26 -17.99
CA LYS A 104 1.47 13.81 -19.12
C LYS A 104 0.12 13.08 -19.27
N ARG A 105 0.16 11.75 -19.39
CA ARG A 105 -1.06 10.94 -19.49
C ARG A 105 -1.97 11.09 -18.27
N LYS A 106 -1.41 11.14 -17.06
CA LYS A 106 -2.19 11.32 -15.83
C LYS A 106 -2.99 12.61 -15.90
N PHE A 107 -2.37 13.74 -16.26
CA PHE A 107 -3.05 15.03 -16.24
C PHE A 107 -3.99 15.26 -17.43
N GLU A 108 -3.67 14.73 -18.62
CA GLU A 108 -4.57 14.81 -19.78
C GLU A 108 -5.87 14.02 -19.56
N ASN A 109 -5.75 12.86 -18.91
CA ASN A 109 -6.84 11.90 -18.77
C ASN A 109 -7.51 11.92 -17.39
N THR A 110 -7.24 12.91 -16.53
CA THR A 110 -7.81 12.97 -15.18
C THR A 110 -8.49 14.30 -14.89
N ILE A 111 -9.68 14.23 -14.34
CA ILE A 111 -10.34 15.33 -13.64
C ILE A 111 -10.16 15.09 -12.14
N PHE A 112 -9.64 16.08 -11.43
CA PHE A 112 -9.55 16.04 -9.97
C PHE A 112 -10.85 16.58 -9.38
N CYS A 113 -11.45 15.83 -8.46
CA CYS A 113 -12.53 16.30 -7.60
C CYS A 113 -11.93 16.60 -6.23
N PHE A 114 -11.66 17.88 -5.95
CA PHE A 114 -11.20 18.33 -4.65
C PHE A 114 -12.39 18.43 -3.70
N ILE A 115 -12.37 17.65 -2.63
CA ILE A 115 -13.38 17.64 -1.58
C ILE A 115 -12.81 18.45 -0.41
N VAL A 116 -13.38 19.63 -0.19
CA VAL A 116 -12.73 20.68 0.59
C VAL A 116 -13.39 20.80 1.96
N PHE A 117 -12.55 20.78 2.98
CA PHE A 117 -12.94 21.05 4.36
C PHE A 117 -12.15 22.24 4.89
N GLN A 118 -12.73 23.00 5.81
CA GLN A 118 -12.07 24.13 6.45
C GLN A 118 -12.13 24.02 7.97
N ILE A 119 -11.00 24.27 8.62
CA ILE A 119 -10.90 24.28 10.08
C ILE A 119 -11.52 25.58 10.60
N ASN A 120 -12.46 25.45 11.54
CA ASN A 120 -13.01 26.55 12.34
C ASN A 120 -13.22 26.07 13.79
N ALA A 121 -12.87 26.89 14.78
CA ALA A 121 -13.06 26.59 16.22
C ALA A 121 -12.68 25.16 16.63
N ASN A 122 -11.53 24.66 16.15
CA ASN A 122 -11.00 23.29 16.35
C ASN A 122 -11.73 22.14 15.64
N SER A 123 -12.82 22.40 14.92
CA SER A 123 -13.56 21.41 14.14
C SER A 123 -13.32 21.55 12.63
N LEU A 124 -13.53 20.46 11.90
CA LEU A 124 -13.34 20.40 10.45
C LEU A 124 -14.71 20.39 9.75
N TYR A 125 -15.02 21.47 9.03
CA TYR A 125 -16.33 21.67 8.39
C TYR A 125 -16.26 21.47 6.89
N PHE A 126 -17.28 20.84 6.31
CA PHE A 126 -17.34 20.58 4.88
C PHE A 126 -17.70 21.85 4.10
N LYS A 127 -16.80 22.30 3.23
CA LYS A 127 -16.96 23.51 2.40
C LYS A 127 -17.61 23.19 1.04
N GLY A 128 -17.56 21.94 0.61
CA GLY A 128 -18.06 21.49 -0.69
C GLY A 128 -16.95 20.93 -1.57
N PHE A 129 -17.14 20.96 -2.89
CA PHE A 129 -16.20 20.37 -3.83
C PHE A 129 -15.79 21.30 -4.98
N LYS A 130 -14.68 20.97 -5.63
CA LYS A 130 -14.18 21.66 -6.82
C LYS A 130 -13.69 20.64 -7.84
N LEU A 131 -14.33 20.62 -9.01
CA LEU A 131 -13.82 19.89 -10.17
C LEU A 131 -12.75 20.72 -10.87
N TRP A 132 -11.64 20.08 -11.21
CA TRP A 132 -10.48 20.76 -11.79
C TRP A 132 -9.75 19.86 -12.78
N LYS A 133 -9.28 20.47 -13.87
CA LYS A 133 -8.43 19.85 -14.88
C LYS A 133 -7.14 20.63 -14.95
N MET A 134 -6.03 19.92 -15.20
CA MET A 134 -4.75 20.58 -15.45
C MET A 134 -4.84 21.46 -16.70
N PRO A 135 -4.54 22.77 -16.61
CA PRO A 135 -4.44 23.61 -17.80
C PRO A 135 -3.32 23.13 -18.70
N ARG A 136 -3.55 23.12 -20.02
CA ARG A 136 -2.57 22.63 -21.01
C ARG A 136 -1.24 23.37 -20.91
N ASP A 137 -1.28 24.69 -20.77
CA ASP A 137 -0.07 25.51 -20.69
C ASP A 137 0.76 25.21 -19.43
N ILE A 138 0.11 24.91 -18.30
CA ILE A 138 0.82 24.49 -17.09
C ILE A 138 1.42 23.08 -17.26
N LEU A 139 0.71 22.19 -17.96
CA LEU A 139 1.19 20.84 -18.23
C LEU A 139 2.43 20.84 -19.13
N GLU A 140 2.37 21.53 -20.26
CA GLU A 140 3.44 21.52 -21.27
C GLU A 140 4.64 22.40 -20.89
N ASN A 141 4.51 23.27 -19.87
CA ASN A 141 5.61 24.09 -19.38
C ASN A 141 6.10 23.63 -17.99
N ASP A 142 5.31 23.88 -16.95
CA ASP A 142 5.77 23.73 -15.57
C ASP A 142 5.88 22.27 -15.14
N VAL A 143 4.92 21.41 -15.54
CA VAL A 143 4.99 19.98 -15.25
C VAL A 143 6.07 19.31 -16.09
N PHE A 144 6.22 19.71 -17.35
CA PHE A 144 7.32 19.27 -18.21
C PHE A 144 8.68 19.62 -17.61
N ALA A 145 8.89 20.86 -17.17
CA ALA A 145 10.14 21.29 -16.54
C ALA A 145 10.46 20.49 -15.27
N PHE A 146 9.45 20.23 -14.43
CA PHE A 146 9.59 19.34 -13.27
C PHE A 146 10.01 17.92 -13.67
N TRP A 147 9.36 17.35 -14.71
CA TRP A 147 9.66 16.01 -15.19
C TRP A 147 11.11 15.91 -15.73
N VAL A 148 11.56 16.89 -16.51
CA VAL A 148 12.95 16.97 -17.00
C VAL A 148 13.92 17.03 -15.83
N GLN A 149 13.64 17.85 -14.81
CA GLN A 149 14.50 17.95 -13.63
C GLN A 149 14.58 16.63 -12.86
N LEU A 150 13.43 15.97 -12.64
CA LEU A 150 13.39 14.67 -11.97
C LEU A 150 14.21 13.62 -12.74
N LYS A 151 14.00 13.53 -14.06
CA LYS A 151 14.73 12.57 -14.90
C LYS A 151 16.23 12.82 -14.91
N LYS A 152 16.65 14.09 -14.97
CA LYS A 152 18.05 14.48 -14.83
C LYS A 152 18.68 13.97 -13.52
N VAL A 153 17.99 14.19 -12.39
CA VAL A 153 18.48 13.73 -11.07
C VAL A 153 18.59 12.21 -10.99
N LEU A 154 17.67 11.47 -11.62
CA LEU A 154 17.74 10.00 -11.66
C LEU A 154 18.92 9.51 -12.49
N ASN A 155 19.14 10.09 -13.67
CA ASN A 155 20.24 9.73 -14.56
C ASN A 155 21.61 10.04 -13.95
N GLU A 156 21.74 11.16 -13.23
CA GLU A 156 22.98 11.56 -12.54
C GLU A 156 23.24 10.78 -11.24
N GLY A 157 22.26 9.99 -10.79
CA GLY A 157 22.27 9.32 -9.49
C GLY A 157 21.73 10.21 -8.37
N VAL A 158 20.82 9.65 -7.57
CA VAL A 158 20.24 10.38 -6.43
C VAL A 158 21.27 10.46 -5.31
N LYS A 159 21.56 11.68 -4.86
CA LYS A 159 22.48 11.93 -3.74
C LYS A 159 21.69 11.84 -2.44
N ILE A 160 21.95 10.81 -1.64
CA ILE A 160 21.30 10.61 -0.33
C ILE A 160 22.34 10.84 0.77
N GLN A 161 22.08 11.76 1.69
CA GLN A 161 22.99 12.09 2.79
C GLN A 161 22.26 12.10 4.12
N GLY A 162 22.82 11.42 5.12
CA GLY A 162 22.31 11.46 6.49
C GLY A 162 22.77 12.74 7.19
N VAL A 163 21.84 13.56 7.65
CA VAL A 163 22.11 14.82 8.37
C VAL A 163 21.49 14.75 9.75
N LYS A 164 22.25 15.08 10.79
CA LYS A 164 21.72 15.17 12.16
C LYS A 164 20.80 16.38 12.29
N ARG A 165 19.60 16.14 12.83
CA ARG A 165 18.62 17.14 13.28
C ARG A 165 18.24 16.81 14.73
N GLY A 166 18.88 17.49 15.67
CA GLY A 166 18.80 17.14 17.10
C GLY A 166 19.35 15.74 17.36
N SER A 167 18.60 14.92 18.08
CA SER A 167 18.93 13.51 18.36
C SER A 167 18.66 12.56 17.19
N THR A 168 18.07 13.04 16.09
CA THR A 168 17.65 12.20 14.96
C THR A 168 18.52 12.42 13.72
N THR A 169 18.81 11.35 12.98
CA THR A 169 19.44 11.44 11.65
C THR A 169 18.35 11.41 10.58
N VAL A 170 18.32 12.42 9.71
CA VAL A 170 17.37 12.54 8.61
C VAL A 170 18.12 12.44 7.28
N ASN A 171 17.64 11.57 6.40
CA ASN A 171 18.18 11.49 5.04
C ASN A 171 17.63 12.64 4.19
N ILE A 172 18.52 13.50 3.71
CA ILE A 172 18.22 14.51 2.70
C ILE A 172 18.60 13.98 1.31
N ASN A 173 17.92 14.48 0.28
CA ASN A 173 18.20 14.15 -1.11
C ASN A 173 18.12 15.38 -2.04
N ASN A 174 18.53 15.17 -3.29
CA ASN A 174 18.50 16.15 -4.37
C ASN A 174 17.30 15.99 -5.33
N LEU A 175 16.25 15.24 -4.96
CA LEU A 175 15.02 15.18 -5.75
C LEU A 175 14.31 16.55 -5.73
N PRO A 176 13.53 16.91 -6.79
CA PRO A 176 12.95 18.24 -6.91
C PRO A 176 12.07 18.65 -5.71
N LYS A 177 12.38 19.80 -5.12
CA LYS A 177 11.74 20.36 -3.92
C LYS A 177 10.68 21.40 -4.29
N SER A 178 9.82 21.73 -3.33
CA SER A 178 8.69 22.66 -3.52
C SER A 178 9.08 24.09 -3.95
N LYS A 179 10.34 24.50 -3.74
CA LYS A 179 10.86 25.80 -4.17
C LYS A 179 11.36 25.81 -5.62
N GLU A 180 11.62 24.65 -6.20
CA GLU A 180 12.27 24.52 -7.51
C GLU A 180 11.25 24.49 -8.67
N ASN A 181 9.99 24.20 -8.36
CA ASN A 181 8.90 24.22 -9.32
C ASN A 181 7.64 24.77 -8.63
N LYS A 182 6.89 25.65 -9.30
CA LYS A 182 5.72 26.32 -8.69
C LYS A 182 4.51 25.39 -8.51
N VAL A 183 4.41 24.32 -9.29
CA VAL A 183 3.23 23.43 -9.33
C VAL A 183 3.38 22.26 -8.39
N MET A 184 4.52 21.54 -8.44
CA MET A 184 4.68 20.27 -7.74
C MET A 184 6.11 19.97 -7.30
N HIS A 185 6.26 18.98 -6.43
CA HIS A 185 7.54 18.50 -5.94
C HIS A 185 7.52 17.01 -5.61
N VAL A 186 8.69 16.45 -5.35
CA VAL A 186 8.88 15.12 -4.79
C VAL A 186 9.01 15.21 -3.27
N ARG A 187 8.28 14.36 -2.56
CA ARG A 187 8.40 14.25 -1.10
C ARG A 187 8.07 12.83 -0.61
N PRO A 188 8.68 12.36 0.50
CA PRO A 188 8.38 11.04 1.03
C PRO A 188 6.91 10.89 1.41
N LYS A 189 6.35 9.72 1.10
CA LYS A 189 5.05 9.24 1.61
C LYS A 189 5.18 7.79 2.11
N ALA A 190 6.37 7.45 2.57
CA ALA A 190 6.69 6.19 3.21
C ALA A 190 6.06 6.13 4.60
N SER A 191 5.67 4.93 5.03
CA SER A 191 5.14 4.70 6.38
C SER A 191 6.20 4.95 7.46
N ASP A 192 7.45 4.59 7.20
CA ASP A 192 8.62 4.87 8.02
C ASP A 192 9.92 4.90 7.19
N SER A 193 11.08 4.89 7.86
CA SER A 193 12.39 4.90 7.22
C SER A 193 12.76 3.58 6.51
N ASN A 194 12.05 2.49 6.78
CA ASN A 194 12.28 1.15 6.22
C ASN A 194 11.37 0.86 5.03
N ASP A 195 10.26 1.60 4.89
CA ASP A 195 9.38 1.56 3.72
C ASP A 195 10.04 2.22 2.50
N LYS A 196 10.95 1.46 1.88
CA LYS A 196 11.86 1.87 0.82
C LYS A 196 11.45 1.34 -0.56
N ILE A 197 11.97 1.99 -1.59
CA ILE A 197 11.87 1.63 -2.99
C ILE A 197 13.25 1.74 -3.63
N LEU A 198 13.45 0.95 -4.68
CA LEU A 198 14.68 0.89 -5.45
C LEU A 198 14.74 2.04 -6.46
N LEU A 199 15.92 2.65 -6.59
CA LEU A 199 16.26 3.65 -7.60
C LEU A 199 16.91 2.99 -8.83
N PRO A 200 16.94 3.68 -10.00
CA PRO A 200 17.56 3.13 -11.22
C PRO A 200 19.04 2.74 -11.06
N ASP A 201 19.78 3.47 -10.23
CA ASP A 201 21.17 3.18 -9.88
C ASP A 201 21.36 2.04 -8.85
N GLY A 202 20.26 1.43 -8.42
CA GLY A 202 20.24 0.34 -7.45
C GLY A 202 20.31 0.77 -5.98
N GLN A 203 20.33 2.08 -5.68
CA GLN A 203 20.21 2.57 -4.30
C GLN A 203 18.78 2.39 -3.77
N MET A 204 18.63 2.34 -2.44
CA MET A 204 17.32 2.30 -1.78
C MET A 204 17.00 3.66 -1.15
N ILE A 205 15.82 4.19 -1.45
CA ILE A 205 15.28 5.42 -0.85
C ILE A 205 13.91 5.15 -0.23
N THR A 206 13.47 5.90 0.78
CA THR A 206 12.08 5.81 1.25
C THR A 206 11.10 6.06 0.10
N LYS A 207 9.93 5.41 0.09
CA LYS A 207 8.91 5.62 -0.95
C LYS A 207 8.58 7.12 -1.10
N GLN A 208 8.73 7.62 -2.32
CA GLN A 208 8.45 9.01 -2.67
C GLN A 208 7.12 9.11 -3.42
N SER A 209 6.49 10.27 -3.35
CA SER A 209 5.27 10.59 -4.12
C SER A 209 5.45 11.92 -4.84
N TYR A 210 4.64 12.12 -5.88
CA TYR A 210 4.42 13.44 -6.46
C TYR A 210 3.42 14.21 -5.61
N TRP A 211 3.73 15.48 -5.33
CA TRP A 211 2.91 16.36 -4.49
C TRP A 211 2.63 17.66 -5.21
N PHE A 212 1.37 18.08 -5.26
CA PHE A 212 1.06 19.47 -5.57
C PHE A 212 1.50 20.38 -4.44
N ASN A 213 2.13 21.49 -4.81
CA ASN A 213 2.50 22.54 -3.87
C ASN A 213 1.27 23.13 -3.19
N THR A 214 1.43 23.48 -1.92
CA THR A 214 0.37 24.11 -1.11
C THR A 214 -0.15 25.40 -1.75
N SER A 215 0.75 26.23 -2.30
CA SER A 215 0.39 27.47 -3.02
C SER A 215 -0.45 27.19 -4.25
N TYR A 216 -0.04 26.23 -5.08
CA TYR A 216 -0.77 25.87 -6.28
C TYR A 216 -2.18 25.34 -5.97
N VAL A 217 -2.32 24.51 -4.92
CA VAL A 217 -3.65 24.05 -4.47
C VAL A 217 -4.48 25.23 -3.96
N ALA A 218 -3.89 26.20 -3.27
CA ALA A 218 -4.60 27.41 -2.84
C ALA A 218 -5.13 28.19 -4.06
N ASP A 219 -4.32 28.36 -5.10
CA ASP A 219 -4.70 29.05 -6.34
C ASP A 219 -5.87 28.37 -7.06
N ILE A 220 -5.91 27.03 -7.07
CA ILE A 220 -7.04 26.26 -7.63
C ILE A 220 -8.34 26.55 -6.86
N LEU A 221 -8.25 26.68 -5.54
CA LEU A 221 -9.40 26.78 -4.63
C LEU A 221 -9.82 28.22 -4.29
N LYS A 222 -9.07 29.23 -4.76
CA LYS A 222 -9.25 30.64 -4.37
C LYS A 222 -10.67 31.19 -4.59
N ASN A 223 -11.40 30.66 -5.58
CA ASN A 223 -12.74 31.10 -5.96
C ASN A 223 -13.87 30.27 -5.32
N MET A 224 -13.59 29.42 -4.31
CA MET A 224 -14.64 28.70 -3.60
C MET A 224 -15.33 29.59 -2.57
N SER A 225 -16.66 29.67 -2.64
CA SER A 225 -17.52 30.37 -1.68
C SER A 225 -17.18 30.00 -0.24
N ALA A 226 -17.16 31.00 0.66
CA ALA A 226 -16.96 30.77 2.09
C ALA A 226 -18.10 29.92 2.67
N ILE A 227 -17.84 29.21 3.77
CA ILE A 227 -18.90 28.59 4.57
C ILE A 227 -19.64 29.73 5.28
N PRO A 228 -20.94 29.93 5.05
CA PRO A 228 -21.70 30.95 5.77
C PRO A 228 -21.65 30.68 7.27
N ALA A 229 -21.40 31.72 8.07
CA ALA A 229 -21.19 31.58 9.51
C ALA A 229 -22.45 31.10 10.26
N ASP A 230 -23.63 31.38 9.72
CA ASP A 230 -24.95 30.94 10.19
C ASP A 230 -25.23 29.46 9.93
N VAL A 231 -24.57 28.85 8.95
CA VAL A 231 -24.72 27.43 8.61
C VAL A 231 -23.82 26.53 9.48
N ILE A 232 -22.82 27.09 10.16
CA ILE A 232 -22.00 26.38 11.13
C ILE A 232 -22.86 26.06 12.34
N LYS A 233 -23.46 24.87 12.34
CA LYS A 233 -24.15 24.36 13.51
C LYS A 233 -23.11 24.04 14.58
N LYS A 234 -23.31 24.58 15.78
CA LYS A 234 -22.65 24.04 16.97
C LYS A 234 -23.17 22.61 17.13
N SER A 235 -22.27 21.65 17.28
CA SER A 235 -22.61 20.26 17.60
C SER A 235 -23.56 20.28 18.80
N ALA A 236 -24.84 20.04 18.54
CA ALA A 236 -25.79 19.81 19.62
C ALA A 236 -25.40 18.48 20.25
N ASP A 237 -25.21 18.48 21.56
CA ASP A 237 -25.02 17.28 22.37
C ASP A 237 -26.27 16.41 22.15
N LYS A 238 -26.20 15.49 21.19
CA LYS A 238 -27.32 14.59 20.90
C LYS A 238 -27.27 13.52 21.99
N GLY A 239 -28.37 13.40 22.73
CA GLY A 239 -28.55 12.40 23.78
C GLY A 239 -27.94 11.06 23.39
N GLU A 240 -26.80 10.78 24.00
CA GLU A 240 -26.06 9.53 23.85
C GLU A 240 -26.87 8.43 24.53
N ILE A 241 -27.06 7.30 23.85
CA ILE A 241 -27.67 6.13 24.50
C ILE A 241 -26.58 5.48 25.34
N ASP A 242 -26.51 5.87 26.61
CA ASP A 242 -25.68 5.18 27.59
C ASP A 242 -26.37 3.88 28.01
N LEU A 243 -25.73 2.76 27.68
CA LEU A 243 -26.20 1.43 28.06
C LEU A 243 -25.73 1.01 29.46
N ASN A 244 -25.02 1.90 30.19
CA ASN A 244 -24.49 1.72 31.54
C ASN A 244 -23.63 0.46 31.73
N ILE A 245 -22.95 0.01 30.66
CA ILE A 245 -22.08 -1.17 30.69
C ILE A 245 -20.82 -0.85 31.50
N GLN A 246 -20.60 -1.57 32.60
CA GLN A 246 -19.39 -1.44 33.43
C GLN A 246 -18.19 -2.14 32.77
N TRP A 247 -17.53 -1.46 31.83
CA TRP A 247 -16.45 -2.07 31.03
C TRP A 247 -15.23 -2.49 31.84
N SER A 248 -14.94 -1.82 32.97
CA SER A 248 -13.84 -2.17 33.86
C SER A 248 -13.95 -3.59 34.42
N ASP A 249 -15.17 -4.11 34.55
CA ASP A 249 -15.42 -5.43 35.12
C ASP A 249 -15.35 -6.54 34.04
N LEU A 250 -15.51 -6.16 32.77
CA LEU A 250 -15.58 -7.06 31.63
C LEU A 250 -14.25 -7.15 30.87
N LEU A 251 -13.46 -6.08 30.86
CA LEU A 251 -12.23 -5.97 30.09
C LEU A 251 -11.00 -6.23 30.98
N THR A 252 -10.24 -7.27 30.65
CA THR A 252 -9.04 -7.72 31.37
C THR A 252 -7.75 -7.56 30.56
N LYS A 253 -7.82 -7.69 29.22
CA LYS A 253 -6.69 -7.56 28.31
C LYS A 253 -6.26 -6.10 28.17
N ASP A 254 -5.02 -5.92 27.74
CA ASP A 254 -4.46 -4.60 27.45
C ASP A 254 -5.02 -3.98 26.15
N ILE A 255 -5.44 -4.82 25.22
CA ILE A 255 -5.95 -4.45 23.90
C ILE A 255 -7.09 -5.37 23.47
N TYR A 256 -8.07 -4.79 22.78
CA TYR A 256 -9.20 -5.49 22.17
C TYR A 256 -9.44 -4.96 20.75
N THR A 257 -9.86 -5.85 19.86
CA THR A 257 -10.46 -5.50 18.57
C THR A 257 -11.91 -5.02 18.74
N ILE A 258 -12.44 -4.29 17.76
CA ILE A 258 -13.86 -3.88 17.78
C ILE A 258 -14.80 -5.09 17.81
N ASP A 259 -14.49 -6.16 17.08
CA ASP A 259 -15.32 -7.38 17.05
C ASP A 259 -15.37 -8.07 18.42
N GLU A 260 -14.26 -8.13 19.15
CA GLU A 260 -14.24 -8.64 20.53
C GLU A 260 -15.12 -7.78 21.45
N ILE A 261 -15.04 -6.45 21.33
CA ILE A 261 -15.85 -5.52 22.14
C ILE A 261 -17.34 -5.67 21.83
N ILE A 262 -17.71 -5.81 20.56
CA ILE A 262 -19.09 -6.08 20.16
C ILE A 262 -19.55 -7.41 20.73
N ALA A 263 -18.73 -8.47 20.68
CA ALA A 263 -19.07 -9.77 21.23
C ALA A 263 -19.28 -9.73 22.76
N ILE A 264 -18.44 -8.99 23.49
CA ILE A 264 -18.57 -8.79 24.94
C ILE A 264 -19.83 -7.98 25.25
N GLY A 265 -20.02 -6.84 24.57
CA GLY A 265 -21.19 -5.97 24.76
C GLY A 265 -22.51 -6.69 24.47
N LYS A 266 -22.55 -7.53 23.43
CA LYS A 266 -23.74 -8.33 23.08
C LYS A 266 -24.16 -9.34 24.13
N ARG A 267 -23.22 -9.85 24.94
CA ARG A 267 -23.53 -10.75 26.06
C ARG A 267 -24.27 -10.02 27.19
N HIS A 268 -24.04 -8.71 27.33
CA HIS A 268 -24.69 -7.89 28.35
C HIS A 268 -25.97 -7.22 27.82
N ASN A 269 -25.94 -6.73 26.58
CA ASN A 269 -27.08 -6.14 25.91
C ASN A 269 -27.14 -6.66 24.46
N PRO A 270 -28.15 -7.48 24.09
CA PRO A 270 -28.25 -8.05 22.75
C PRO A 270 -28.31 -7.03 21.60
N CYS A 271 -28.72 -5.79 21.88
CA CYS A 271 -28.76 -4.71 20.89
C CYS A 271 -27.41 -3.99 20.73
N PHE A 272 -26.40 -4.34 21.51
CA PHE A 272 -25.08 -3.73 21.43
C PHE A 272 -24.44 -3.98 20.06
N ASP A 273 -23.94 -2.90 19.48
CA ASP A 273 -23.32 -2.88 18.17
C ASP A 273 -22.30 -1.73 18.11
N GLU A 274 -21.68 -1.55 16.95
CA GLU A 274 -20.65 -0.54 16.74
C GLU A 274 -21.08 0.88 17.13
N LYS A 275 -22.36 1.26 16.97
CA LYS A 275 -22.81 2.65 17.22
C LYS A 275 -22.81 3.05 18.69
N HIS A 276 -22.79 2.05 19.58
CA HIS A 276 -22.74 2.23 21.03
C HIS A 276 -21.32 2.37 21.58
N ILE A 277 -20.29 2.16 20.74
CA ILE A 277 -18.89 2.24 21.14
C ILE A 277 -18.43 3.69 21.12
N LYS A 278 -18.42 4.35 22.29
CA LYS A 278 -18.15 5.79 22.39
C LYS A 278 -16.93 6.07 23.26
N LYS A 279 -16.11 7.05 22.86
CA LYS A 279 -14.83 7.33 23.55
C LYS A 279 -15.05 7.59 25.04
N ARG A 280 -16.10 8.33 25.38
CA ARG A 280 -16.45 8.68 26.75
C ARG A 280 -16.64 7.44 27.63
N HIS A 281 -17.49 6.50 27.20
CA HIS A 281 -17.78 5.29 27.96
C HIS A 281 -16.50 4.48 28.27
N PHE A 282 -15.59 4.32 27.32
CA PHE A 282 -14.35 3.57 27.59
C PHE A 282 -13.36 4.36 28.46
N ASN A 283 -13.25 5.67 28.27
CA ASN A 283 -12.34 6.53 29.04
C ASN A 283 -12.68 6.51 30.53
N GLU A 284 -13.97 6.54 30.88
CA GLU A 284 -14.46 6.45 32.26
C GLU A 284 -14.11 5.11 32.93
N HIS A 285 -13.91 4.05 32.14
CA HIS A 285 -13.52 2.71 32.60
C HIS A 285 -12.03 2.39 32.40
N GLY A 286 -11.17 3.39 32.16
CA GLY A 286 -9.72 3.20 32.07
C GLY A 286 -9.22 2.63 30.74
N TYR A 287 -10.03 2.72 29.67
CA TYR A 287 -9.67 2.35 28.31
C TYR A 287 -9.78 3.55 27.36
N SER A 288 -9.04 3.53 26.26
CA SER A 288 -9.04 4.55 25.21
C SER A 288 -9.23 3.90 23.85
N ILE A 289 -9.92 4.59 22.95
CA ILE A 289 -10.10 4.14 21.57
C ILE A 289 -8.97 4.71 20.71
N GLN A 290 -8.19 3.84 20.07
CA GLN A 290 -7.15 4.23 19.11
C GLN A 290 -7.27 3.40 17.83
N ASN A 291 -7.59 4.06 16.71
CA ASN A 291 -7.90 3.41 15.43
C ASN A 291 -9.05 2.39 15.61
N ILE A 292 -8.80 1.12 15.27
CA ILE A 292 -9.76 0.00 15.37
C ILE A 292 -9.58 -0.81 16.66
N PHE A 293 -8.97 -0.22 17.68
CA PHE A 293 -8.65 -0.92 18.92
C PHE A 293 -9.16 -0.15 20.14
N ILE A 294 -9.49 -0.90 21.18
CA ILE A 294 -9.75 -0.40 22.53
C ILE A 294 -8.58 -0.86 23.40
N LEU A 295 -7.82 0.08 23.97
CA LEU A 295 -6.61 -0.19 24.74
C LEU A 295 -6.71 0.40 26.13
N LYS A 296 -6.04 -0.20 27.12
CA LYS A 296 -5.90 0.45 28.44
C LYS A 296 -5.31 1.86 28.29
N SER A 297 -5.83 2.81 29.06
CA SER A 297 -5.51 4.25 28.91
C SER A 297 -4.04 4.57 29.21
N ASN A 298 -3.30 3.68 29.88
CA ASN A 298 -1.86 3.83 30.09
C ASN A 298 -1.01 3.48 28.85
N ILE A 299 -1.61 2.94 27.79
CA ILE A 299 -0.93 2.63 26.53
C ILE A 299 -1.03 3.84 25.59
N PRO A 300 0.05 4.60 25.38
CA PRO A 300 -0.03 5.87 24.67
C PRO A 300 -0.23 5.71 23.16
N LYS A 301 0.29 4.62 22.56
CA LYS A 301 0.26 4.37 21.11
C LYS A 301 0.19 2.87 20.81
N VAL A 302 -0.81 2.48 20.04
CA VAL A 302 -0.97 1.09 19.58
C VAL A 302 0.24 0.57 18.79
N GLU A 303 0.87 1.40 17.95
CA GLU A 303 2.01 0.97 17.14
C GLU A 303 3.23 0.59 17.99
N THR A 304 3.46 1.30 19.10
CA THR A 304 4.55 1.02 20.04
C THR A 304 4.22 -0.19 20.90
N TYR A 305 2.97 -0.32 21.35
CA TYR A 305 2.51 -1.50 22.07
C TYR A 305 2.71 -2.79 21.25
N LEU A 306 2.25 -2.80 19.99
CA LEU A 306 2.41 -3.95 19.10
C LEU A 306 3.88 -4.29 18.88
N GLU A 307 4.74 -3.29 18.62
CA GLU A 307 6.17 -3.53 18.44
C GLU A 307 6.81 -4.16 19.69
N ASN A 308 6.50 -3.65 20.89
CA ASN A 308 7.02 -4.19 22.14
C ASN A 308 6.55 -5.63 22.37
N LYS A 309 5.28 -5.94 22.09
CA LYS A 309 4.73 -7.29 22.22
C LYS A 309 5.32 -8.27 21.22
N ILE A 310 5.50 -7.84 19.97
CA ILE A 310 6.14 -8.66 18.93
C ILE A 310 7.60 -8.99 19.29
N LEU A 311 8.33 -8.05 19.91
CA LEU A 311 9.75 -8.22 20.23
C LEU A 311 10.02 -8.67 21.67
N GLU A 312 8.98 -9.04 22.44
CA GLU A 312 9.07 -9.34 23.88
C GLU A 312 9.93 -10.60 24.17
N HIS A 313 9.77 -11.61 23.31
CA HIS A 313 10.39 -12.92 23.46
C HIS A 313 11.33 -13.22 22.29
N ASN A 314 12.08 -14.33 22.37
CA ASN A 314 13.02 -14.73 21.31
C ASN A 314 12.30 -15.11 20.01
N TYR A 315 11.08 -15.65 20.16
CA TYR A 315 10.22 -16.05 19.06
C TYR A 315 8.89 -15.29 19.17
N PHE A 316 8.34 -14.96 18.02
CA PHE A 316 7.03 -14.35 17.87
C PHE A 316 6.19 -15.22 16.92
N ASP A 317 5.05 -15.69 17.40
CA ASP A 317 4.10 -16.45 16.59
C ASP A 317 2.88 -15.58 16.27
N ILE A 318 2.68 -15.30 14.98
CA ILE A 318 1.59 -14.43 14.48
C ILE A 318 0.19 -15.05 14.66
N SER A 319 0.11 -16.35 14.95
CA SER A 319 -1.15 -17.06 15.19
C SER A 319 -1.65 -16.95 16.64
N THR A 320 -0.81 -16.45 17.56
CA THR A 320 -1.12 -16.38 19.00
C THR A 320 -2.30 -15.47 19.35
N ASP A 321 -2.56 -14.45 18.54
CA ASP A 321 -3.67 -13.53 18.75
C ASP A 321 -4.17 -12.95 17.42
N GLN A 322 -5.49 -12.80 17.29
CA GLN A 322 -6.15 -12.22 16.13
C GLN A 322 -5.76 -10.75 15.88
N ILE A 323 -5.29 -10.01 16.89
CA ILE A 323 -4.79 -8.64 16.70
C ILE A 323 -3.68 -8.57 15.63
N TYR A 324 -2.88 -9.63 15.49
CA TYR A 324 -1.78 -9.68 14.52
C TYR A 324 -2.23 -9.92 13.08
N GLN A 325 -3.50 -10.32 12.90
CA GLN A 325 -4.11 -10.47 11.59
C GLN A 325 -4.66 -9.15 11.02
N THR A 326 -4.74 -8.12 11.85
CA THR A 326 -5.23 -6.80 11.45
C THR A 326 -4.28 -6.12 10.44
N PRO A 327 -4.79 -5.29 9.52
CA PRO A 327 -3.95 -4.58 8.54
C PRO A 327 -2.85 -3.72 9.19
N LEU A 328 -3.14 -3.12 10.35
CA LEU A 328 -2.18 -2.29 11.07
C LEU A 328 -1.00 -3.13 11.61
N ALA A 329 -1.30 -4.29 12.23
CA ALA A 329 -0.28 -5.19 12.74
C ALA A 329 0.53 -5.86 11.62
N LYS A 330 -0.13 -6.33 10.54
CA LYS A 330 0.57 -6.89 9.36
C LYS A 330 1.58 -5.93 8.77
N ARG A 331 1.22 -4.65 8.63
CA ARG A 331 2.15 -3.60 8.18
C ARG A 331 3.30 -3.38 9.16
N LYS A 332 3.05 -3.42 10.47
CA LYS A 332 4.11 -3.31 11.48
C LYS A 332 5.09 -4.48 11.39
N ILE A 333 4.60 -5.71 11.22
CA ILE A 333 5.42 -6.92 11.04
C ILE A 333 6.28 -6.81 9.78
N GLU A 334 5.71 -6.35 8.66
CA GLU A 334 6.46 -6.10 7.41
C GLU A 334 7.61 -5.10 7.62
N ASN A 335 7.36 -4.00 8.34
CA ASN A 335 8.39 -3.01 8.64
C ASN A 335 9.50 -3.57 9.57
N LEU A 336 9.15 -4.45 10.51
CA LEU A 336 10.11 -5.14 11.36
C LEU A 336 10.97 -6.16 10.59
N LEU A 337 10.39 -6.87 9.62
CA LEU A 337 11.14 -7.75 8.69
C LEU A 337 12.14 -6.95 7.85
N ASN A 338 11.72 -5.80 7.32
CA ASN A 338 12.54 -4.91 6.49
C ASN A 338 13.65 -4.21 7.28
N SER A 339 13.48 -4.05 8.59
CA SER A 339 14.49 -3.47 9.49
C SER A 339 15.45 -4.48 10.11
N TYR A 340 15.32 -5.77 9.77
CA TYR A 340 16.09 -6.89 10.33
C TYR A 340 15.83 -7.10 11.83
N LYS A 341 14.68 -6.64 12.34
CA LYS A 341 14.23 -6.91 13.72
C LYS A 341 13.40 -8.18 13.85
N LEU A 342 12.89 -8.67 12.72
CA LEU A 342 12.23 -9.97 12.60
C LEU A 342 12.85 -10.76 11.45
N LEU A 343 12.79 -12.07 11.59
CA LEU A 343 13.19 -13.03 10.58
C LEU A 343 12.20 -14.19 10.60
N GLN A 344 11.50 -14.42 9.49
CA GLN A 344 10.54 -15.51 9.40
C GLN A 344 11.30 -16.83 9.32
N VAL A 345 11.00 -17.77 10.22
CA VAL A 345 11.65 -19.10 10.28
C VAL A 345 10.68 -20.22 9.91
N GLU A 346 9.38 -20.04 10.17
CA GLU A 346 8.30 -20.94 9.76
C GLU A 346 7.09 -20.13 9.24
N GLU A 347 5.99 -20.78 8.87
CA GLU A 347 4.83 -20.08 8.29
C GLU A 347 4.22 -19.02 9.24
N SER A 348 4.06 -19.34 10.52
CA SER A 348 3.55 -18.41 11.54
C SER A 348 4.63 -17.87 12.49
N LEU A 349 5.83 -18.49 12.50
CA LEU A 349 6.86 -18.23 13.50
C LEU A 349 7.98 -17.31 12.98
N PHE A 350 8.35 -16.35 13.82
CA PHE A 350 9.39 -15.38 13.56
C PHE A 350 10.43 -15.40 14.68
N LEU A 351 11.70 -15.37 14.32
CA LEU A 351 12.80 -15.06 15.22
C LEU A 351 12.89 -13.53 15.39
N THR A 352 12.88 -13.07 16.64
CA THR A 352 12.97 -11.63 16.95
C THR A 352 14.43 -11.17 17.02
N GLU A 353 14.68 -9.86 17.08
CA GLU A 353 16.02 -9.29 17.30
C GLU A 353 16.70 -9.92 18.52
N LYS A 354 15.97 -10.08 19.62
CA LYS A 354 16.44 -10.78 20.83
C LYS A 354 16.77 -12.25 20.58
N GLY A 355 15.95 -12.93 19.78
CA GLY A 355 16.19 -14.31 19.37
C GLY A 355 17.42 -14.46 18.47
N MET A 356 17.60 -13.55 17.52
CA MET A 356 18.75 -13.48 16.63
C MET A 356 20.04 -13.24 17.40
N GLU A 357 20.05 -12.28 18.33
CA GLU A 357 21.17 -12.03 19.23
C GLU A 357 21.55 -13.27 20.04
N LYS A 358 20.55 -13.96 20.63
CA LYS A 358 20.78 -15.18 21.40
C LYS A 358 21.32 -16.33 20.53
N ALA A 359 20.87 -16.44 19.29
CA ALA A 359 21.32 -17.45 18.33
C ALA A 359 22.62 -17.07 17.59
N ASN A 360 23.21 -15.91 17.91
CA ASN A 360 24.37 -15.35 17.22
C ASN A 360 24.16 -15.19 15.70
N VAL A 361 22.93 -14.89 15.28
CA VAL A 361 22.58 -14.55 13.90
C VAL A 361 22.71 -13.04 13.74
N LEU A 362 23.79 -12.58 13.11
CA LEU A 362 24.04 -11.15 12.96
C LEU A 362 23.27 -10.59 11.77
N LYS A 363 22.89 -9.32 11.87
CA LYS A 363 22.33 -8.57 10.74
C LYS A 363 23.26 -8.58 9.51
N SER A 364 24.57 -8.57 9.73
CA SER A 364 25.57 -8.69 8.66
C SER A 364 25.42 -9.99 7.90
N ASP A 365 25.11 -11.10 8.56
CA ASP A 365 25.02 -12.43 7.95
C ASP A 365 23.84 -12.48 6.97
N ILE A 366 22.71 -11.90 7.37
CA ILE A 366 21.51 -11.78 6.54
C ILE A 366 21.79 -10.93 5.29
N ILE A 367 22.47 -9.79 5.46
CA ILE A 367 22.85 -8.88 4.37
C ILE A 367 23.86 -9.57 3.44
N ASN A 368 24.85 -10.25 4.00
CA ASN A 368 25.90 -10.94 3.26
C ASN A 368 25.33 -12.10 2.45
N TYR A 369 24.43 -12.91 3.01
CA TYR A 369 23.77 -13.99 2.28
C TYR A 369 23.07 -13.48 1.02
N LYS A 370 22.23 -12.44 1.16
CA LYS A 370 21.54 -11.85 0.02
C LYS A 370 22.52 -11.28 -1.01
N THR A 371 23.56 -10.60 -0.55
CA THR A 371 24.60 -10.02 -1.43
C THR A 371 25.38 -11.11 -2.17
N ALA A 372 25.68 -12.22 -1.51
CA ALA A 372 26.34 -13.37 -2.11
C ALA A 372 25.47 -13.99 -3.21
N VAL A 373 24.17 -14.17 -2.96
CA VAL A 373 23.22 -14.63 -3.99
C VAL A 373 23.18 -13.63 -5.15
N GLU A 374 23.07 -12.33 -4.88
CA GLU A 374 23.06 -11.29 -5.91
C GLU A 374 24.35 -11.29 -6.76
N ASN A 375 25.51 -11.64 -6.19
CA ASN A 375 26.78 -11.73 -6.93
C ASN A 375 26.93 -13.04 -7.71
N PHE A 376 26.34 -14.12 -7.21
CA PHE A 376 26.42 -15.45 -7.81
C PHE A 376 25.56 -15.58 -9.07
N VAL A 377 24.36 -14.99 -9.07
CA VAL A 377 23.38 -15.15 -10.17
C VAL A 377 23.61 -14.13 -11.29
N LEU A 378 23.33 -14.55 -12.52
CA LEU A 378 23.39 -13.66 -13.68
C LEU A 378 22.20 -12.70 -13.71
N LYS A 379 22.40 -11.56 -14.39
CA LYS A 379 21.34 -10.57 -14.56
C LYS A 379 20.20 -11.15 -15.41
N ASP A 380 18.96 -10.89 -14.99
CA ASP A 380 17.71 -11.34 -15.65
C ASP A 380 17.56 -12.87 -15.76
N GLU A 381 18.45 -13.66 -15.15
CA GLU A 381 18.34 -15.12 -15.06
C GLU A 381 17.24 -15.51 -14.05
N LEU A 382 16.43 -16.51 -14.40
CA LEU A 382 15.48 -17.12 -13.46
C LEU A 382 16.18 -18.18 -12.63
N PHE A 383 15.89 -18.19 -11.32
CA PHE A 383 16.34 -19.23 -10.42
C PHE A 383 15.34 -19.45 -9.29
N THR A 384 15.50 -20.58 -8.63
CA THR A 384 14.84 -20.99 -7.38
C THR A 384 15.91 -21.26 -6.34
N LEU A 385 15.54 -21.41 -5.07
CA LEU A 385 16.53 -21.76 -4.04
C LEU A 385 17.17 -23.13 -4.32
N SER A 386 16.38 -24.10 -4.79
CA SER A 386 16.86 -25.44 -5.17
C SER A 386 17.85 -25.40 -6.33
N SER A 387 17.52 -24.71 -7.43
CA SER A 387 18.45 -24.60 -8.58
C SER A 387 19.71 -23.79 -8.25
N LEU A 388 19.60 -22.78 -7.37
CA LEU A 388 20.74 -22.01 -6.88
C LEU A 388 21.73 -22.92 -6.13
N ARG A 389 21.25 -23.72 -5.18
CA ARG A 389 22.07 -24.71 -4.45
C ARG A 389 22.64 -25.77 -5.38
N ASN A 390 21.85 -26.26 -6.33
CA ASN A 390 22.30 -27.24 -7.33
C ASN A 390 23.41 -26.69 -8.24
N LYS A 391 23.45 -25.36 -8.48
CA LYS A 391 24.55 -24.69 -9.19
C LYS A 391 25.82 -24.54 -8.34
N GLY A 392 25.83 -25.04 -7.10
CA GLY A 392 26.98 -25.00 -6.21
C GLY A 392 27.04 -23.74 -5.32
N PHE A 393 25.96 -22.96 -5.24
CA PHE A 393 25.91 -21.86 -4.27
C PHE A 393 25.91 -22.42 -2.85
N TYR A 394 26.79 -21.88 -2.01
CA TYR A 394 26.86 -22.14 -0.58
C TYR A 394 27.27 -20.87 0.16
N HIS A 395 26.70 -20.66 1.33
CA HIS A 395 27.06 -19.56 2.23
C HIS A 395 27.07 -20.07 3.68
N GLU A 396 27.86 -19.44 4.56
CA GLU A 396 28.00 -19.85 5.98
C GLU A 396 26.66 -19.91 6.73
N VAL A 397 25.72 -19.05 6.34
CA VAL A 397 24.34 -19.01 6.85
C VAL A 397 23.56 -20.29 6.55
N ASP A 398 23.91 -21.04 5.49
CA ASP A 398 23.30 -22.35 5.24
C ASP A 398 23.64 -23.35 6.36
N GLY A 399 24.75 -23.13 7.08
CA GLY A 399 25.15 -23.90 8.26
C GLY A 399 24.26 -23.70 9.49
N PHE A 400 23.34 -22.72 9.49
CA PHE A 400 22.40 -22.51 10.59
C PHE A 400 21.31 -23.59 10.65
N GLY A 401 21.07 -24.32 9.56
CA GLY A 401 20.12 -25.44 9.53
C GLY A 401 18.64 -25.04 9.57
N PHE A 402 18.30 -23.82 9.18
CA PHE A 402 16.89 -23.41 9.02
C PHE A 402 16.27 -23.99 7.75
N ASP A 403 14.94 -24.07 7.74
CA ASP A 403 14.15 -24.46 6.57
C ASP A 403 14.12 -23.39 5.47
N ASP A 404 13.67 -23.76 4.26
CA ASP A 404 13.65 -22.87 3.09
C ASP A 404 12.88 -21.56 3.28
N ILE A 405 11.87 -21.55 4.16
CA ILE A 405 11.12 -20.35 4.54
C ILE A 405 12.05 -19.24 5.03
N PHE A 406 13.09 -19.60 5.80
CA PHE A 406 14.08 -18.67 6.30
C PHE A 406 14.81 -17.96 5.15
N TYR A 407 15.39 -18.70 4.20
CA TYR A 407 16.14 -18.12 3.10
C TYR A 407 15.24 -17.33 2.15
N HIS A 408 14.01 -17.81 1.90
CA HIS A 408 13.01 -17.04 1.17
C HIS A 408 12.68 -15.72 1.87
N SER A 409 12.63 -15.68 3.20
CA SER A 409 12.45 -14.43 3.95
C SER A 409 13.58 -13.44 3.66
N ILE A 410 14.83 -13.91 3.51
CA ILE A 410 16.01 -13.12 3.19
C ILE A 410 15.94 -12.58 1.77
N LEU A 411 15.73 -13.46 0.79
CA LEU A 411 15.76 -13.11 -0.63
C LEU A 411 14.61 -12.19 -1.06
N ARG A 412 13.43 -12.34 -0.44
CA ARG A 412 12.24 -11.50 -0.74
C ARG A 412 12.30 -10.10 -0.14
N ARG A 413 13.29 -9.78 0.70
CA ARG A 413 13.44 -8.40 1.22
C ARG A 413 13.62 -7.43 0.03
N PRO A 414 13.23 -6.15 0.16
CA PRO A 414 13.45 -5.16 -0.90
C PRO A 414 14.92 -5.10 -1.34
N GLY A 415 15.18 -4.97 -2.65
CA GLY A 415 16.54 -4.94 -3.21
C GLY A 415 16.56 -5.29 -4.70
N ARG A 416 17.68 -5.85 -5.18
CA ARG A 416 17.92 -6.13 -6.61
C ARG A 416 17.37 -7.48 -7.08
N LEU A 417 16.82 -8.26 -6.17
CA LEU A 417 16.12 -9.50 -6.47
C LEU A 417 14.62 -9.25 -6.54
N SER A 418 14.04 -9.59 -7.69
CA SER A 418 12.61 -9.64 -7.93
C SER A 418 12.12 -11.05 -7.67
N SER A 419 11.01 -11.23 -6.96
CA SER A 419 10.48 -12.56 -6.62
C SER A 419 9.02 -12.73 -7.02
N HIS A 420 8.64 -13.96 -7.38
CA HIS A 420 7.25 -14.31 -7.65
C HIS A 420 6.98 -15.76 -7.22
N LYS A 421 5.83 -16.01 -6.57
CA LYS A 421 5.41 -17.38 -6.24
C LYS A 421 4.55 -17.92 -7.39
N PHE A 422 4.94 -19.06 -7.97
CA PHE A 422 4.22 -19.72 -9.06
C PHE A 422 4.14 -21.22 -8.76
N ALA A 423 2.93 -21.79 -8.83
CA ALA A 423 2.66 -23.21 -8.53
C ALA A 423 3.31 -23.69 -7.21
N GLY A 424 3.20 -22.90 -6.13
CA GLY A 424 3.76 -23.24 -4.82
C GLY A 424 5.24 -22.88 -4.63
N VAL A 425 5.99 -22.63 -5.70
CA VAL A 425 7.45 -22.40 -5.68
C VAL A 425 7.79 -20.91 -5.80
N PHE A 426 8.82 -20.45 -5.08
CA PHE A 426 9.36 -19.11 -5.24
C PHE A 426 10.43 -19.04 -6.34
N PHE A 427 10.16 -18.22 -7.35
CA PHE A 427 11.10 -17.83 -8.39
C PHE A 427 11.71 -16.48 -8.08
N TYR A 428 12.97 -16.34 -8.44
CA TYR A 428 13.76 -15.14 -8.25
C TYR A 428 14.47 -14.76 -9.55
N SER A 429 14.79 -13.47 -9.68
CA SER A 429 15.69 -12.98 -10.71
C SER A 429 16.37 -11.71 -10.25
N LYS A 430 17.65 -11.55 -10.59
CA LYS A 430 18.39 -10.30 -10.41
C LYS A 430 17.99 -9.31 -11.49
N THR A 431 16.92 -8.58 -11.23
CA THR A 431 16.32 -7.66 -12.18
C THR A 431 15.57 -6.53 -11.49
N MET A 432 15.50 -5.40 -12.17
CA MET A 432 14.68 -4.25 -11.76
C MET A 432 13.21 -4.41 -12.18
N LYS A 433 12.92 -5.37 -13.07
CA LYS A 433 11.57 -5.63 -13.57
C LYS A 433 10.77 -6.44 -12.55
N LYS A 434 9.47 -6.20 -12.45
CA LYS A 434 8.60 -7.01 -11.60
C LYS A 434 8.47 -8.40 -12.22
N LEU A 435 8.88 -9.43 -11.49
CA LEU A 435 8.71 -10.82 -11.91
C LEU A 435 7.21 -11.20 -11.86
N SER A 436 6.79 -12.04 -12.81
CA SER A 436 5.41 -12.52 -12.89
C SER A 436 5.35 -13.93 -13.46
N ALA A 437 4.24 -14.63 -13.22
CA ALA A 437 3.96 -15.94 -13.79
C ALA A 437 4.09 -15.94 -15.33
N SER A 438 3.67 -14.89 -16.02
CA SER A 438 3.84 -14.78 -17.47
C SER A 438 5.32 -14.74 -17.88
N ILE A 439 6.19 -14.08 -17.12
CA ILE A 439 7.64 -14.09 -17.40
C ILE A 439 8.22 -15.49 -17.22
N ILE A 440 7.83 -16.19 -16.16
CA ILE A 440 8.30 -17.57 -15.87
C ILE A 440 7.86 -18.51 -17.01
N LEU A 441 6.58 -18.48 -17.38
CA LEU A 441 6.04 -19.31 -18.46
C LEU A 441 6.66 -18.98 -19.82
N ASN A 442 6.87 -17.69 -20.13
CA ASN A 442 7.50 -17.30 -21.38
C ASN A 442 8.96 -17.73 -21.45
N GLU A 443 9.68 -17.79 -20.33
CA GLU A 443 11.05 -18.32 -20.30
C GLU A 443 11.09 -19.79 -20.69
N LEU A 444 10.17 -20.60 -20.16
CA LEU A 444 10.04 -22.02 -20.49
C LEU A 444 9.61 -22.27 -21.94
N MET A 445 8.74 -21.39 -22.45
CA MET A 445 8.26 -21.43 -23.83
C MET A 445 9.28 -20.89 -24.83
N LYS A 446 10.44 -20.34 -24.40
CA LYS A 446 11.43 -19.80 -25.33
C LYS A 446 11.83 -20.87 -26.34
N GLN A 447 11.73 -20.52 -27.63
CA GLN A 447 12.08 -21.38 -28.76
C GLN A 447 11.16 -22.63 -28.92
N ARG A 448 10.04 -22.70 -28.20
CA ARG A 448 9.06 -23.79 -28.29
C ARG A 448 7.68 -23.27 -28.70
N GLY A 449 6.99 -24.01 -29.58
CA GLY A 449 5.65 -23.64 -30.04
C GLY A 449 4.53 -24.00 -29.05
N SER A 450 4.69 -25.12 -28.34
CA SER A 450 3.74 -25.65 -27.36
C SER A 450 4.43 -26.55 -26.35
N LEU A 451 3.89 -26.62 -25.12
CA LEU A 451 4.32 -27.54 -24.07
C LEU A 451 3.14 -28.14 -23.30
N SER A 452 3.11 -29.46 -23.13
CA SER A 452 2.16 -30.14 -22.23
C SER A 452 2.48 -29.82 -20.77
N LEU A 453 1.52 -30.01 -19.87
CA LEU A 453 1.78 -29.86 -18.44
C LEU A 453 2.89 -30.79 -17.94
N LEU A 454 3.00 -31.99 -18.51
CA LEU A 454 4.05 -32.94 -18.17
C LEU A 454 5.42 -32.42 -18.62
N GLU A 455 5.54 -31.97 -19.87
CA GLU A 455 6.78 -31.38 -20.39
C GLU A 455 7.19 -30.13 -19.58
N ILE A 456 6.22 -29.34 -19.12
CA ILE A 456 6.49 -28.20 -18.24
C ILE A 456 6.99 -28.68 -16.86
N ALA A 457 6.33 -29.66 -16.25
CA ALA A 457 6.75 -30.19 -14.94
C ALA A 457 8.17 -30.78 -15.01
N GLU A 458 8.50 -31.50 -16.07
CA GLU A 458 9.86 -32.00 -16.36
C GLU A 458 10.86 -30.85 -16.47
N GLU A 459 10.54 -29.80 -17.23
CA GLU A 459 11.42 -28.64 -17.38
C GLU A 459 11.65 -27.90 -16.05
N PHE A 460 10.65 -27.86 -15.17
CA PHE A 460 10.79 -27.30 -13.83
C PHE A 460 11.73 -28.13 -12.95
N ASP A 461 11.68 -29.45 -13.03
CA ASP A 461 12.62 -30.30 -12.32
C ASP A 461 14.04 -30.21 -12.90
N ASP A 462 14.15 -30.15 -14.23
CA ASP A 462 15.42 -30.10 -14.93
C ASP A 462 16.16 -28.77 -14.74
N GLN A 463 15.49 -27.64 -15.00
CA GLN A 463 16.11 -26.32 -14.90
C GLN A 463 16.09 -25.77 -13.48
N PHE A 464 14.96 -25.92 -12.79
CA PHE A 464 14.71 -25.25 -11.52
C PHE A 464 14.83 -26.18 -10.31
N LYS A 465 14.98 -27.50 -10.51
CA LYS A 465 15.10 -28.49 -9.43
C LYS A 465 13.91 -28.44 -8.49
N CYS A 466 12.73 -28.32 -9.08
CA CYS A 466 11.46 -28.17 -8.38
C CYS A 466 10.48 -29.24 -8.88
N ASN A 467 10.04 -30.11 -7.97
CA ASN A 467 8.95 -31.03 -8.27
C ASN A 467 7.61 -30.32 -8.03
N ILE A 468 6.81 -30.20 -9.09
CA ILE A 468 5.49 -29.55 -9.05
C ILE A 468 4.47 -30.53 -9.60
N SER A 469 3.36 -30.73 -8.88
CA SER A 469 2.29 -31.60 -9.37
C SER A 469 1.58 -30.97 -10.56
N LEU A 470 1.07 -31.81 -11.48
CA LEU A 470 0.31 -31.34 -12.64
C LEU A 470 -0.91 -30.50 -12.22
N GLU A 471 -1.57 -30.87 -11.12
CA GLU A 471 -2.69 -30.11 -10.55
C GLU A 471 -2.26 -28.72 -10.07
N GLN A 472 -1.15 -28.61 -9.33
CA GLN A 472 -0.62 -27.31 -8.87
C GLN A 472 -0.26 -26.42 -10.06
N LEU A 473 0.33 -27.01 -11.09
CA LEU A 473 0.73 -26.32 -12.30
C LEU A 473 -0.47 -25.84 -13.10
N GLU A 474 -1.45 -26.70 -13.36
CA GLU A 474 -2.68 -26.36 -14.07
C GLU A 474 -3.45 -25.24 -13.37
N ASN A 475 -3.63 -25.37 -12.04
CA ASN A 475 -4.26 -24.33 -11.24
C ASN A 475 -3.49 -23.01 -11.32
N ALA A 476 -2.15 -23.02 -11.31
CA ALA A 476 -1.36 -21.81 -11.43
C ALA A 476 -1.48 -21.16 -12.82
N ILE A 477 -1.53 -21.97 -13.88
CA ILE A 477 -1.70 -21.49 -15.27
C ILE A 477 -3.08 -20.86 -15.46
N LEU A 478 -4.15 -21.53 -15.03
CA LEU A 478 -5.53 -21.04 -15.17
C LEU A 478 -5.76 -19.71 -14.43
N ASN A 479 -5.06 -19.51 -13.31
CA ASN A 479 -5.13 -18.27 -12.54
C ASN A 479 -4.15 -17.19 -13.02
N THR A 480 -3.36 -17.45 -14.06
CA THR A 480 -2.37 -16.52 -14.60
C THR A 480 -2.93 -15.75 -15.79
N LYS A 481 -2.85 -14.42 -15.73
CA LYS A 481 -3.04 -13.57 -16.92
C LYS A 481 -1.77 -13.63 -17.78
N THR A 482 -1.86 -14.34 -18.90
CA THR A 482 -0.78 -14.48 -19.89
C THR A 482 -1.35 -14.37 -21.30
N ASN A 483 -0.49 -14.03 -22.27
CA ASN A 483 -0.84 -14.04 -23.69
C ASN A 483 -0.75 -15.44 -24.32
N LEU A 484 -0.25 -16.42 -23.56
CA LEU A 484 -0.18 -17.82 -23.97
C LEU A 484 -1.59 -18.43 -24.01
N TYR A 485 -1.81 -19.36 -24.93
CA TYR A 485 -3.08 -20.06 -25.08
C TYR A 485 -3.01 -21.41 -24.38
N TYR A 486 -3.84 -21.64 -23.36
CA TYR A 486 -3.94 -22.94 -22.69
C TYR A 486 -5.16 -23.71 -23.21
N SER A 487 -4.96 -24.97 -23.62
CA SER A 487 -6.05 -25.91 -23.88
C SER A 487 -6.18 -26.84 -22.68
N PHE A 488 -7.34 -26.79 -22.05
CA PHE A 488 -7.69 -27.65 -20.91
C PHE A 488 -7.80 -29.11 -21.35
N GLU A 489 -8.42 -29.36 -22.51
CA GLU A 489 -8.63 -30.71 -23.05
C GLU A 489 -7.33 -31.42 -23.41
N LEU A 490 -6.33 -30.67 -23.87
CA LEU A 490 -5.02 -31.21 -24.23
C LEU A 490 -4.01 -31.14 -23.08
N HIS A 491 -4.37 -30.52 -21.95
CA HIS A 491 -3.45 -30.14 -20.88
C HIS A 491 -2.14 -29.54 -21.43
N ARG A 492 -2.25 -28.56 -22.34
CA ARG A 492 -1.12 -28.03 -23.13
C ARG A 492 -1.20 -26.51 -23.30
N ILE A 493 -0.08 -25.85 -23.08
CA ILE A 493 0.14 -24.42 -23.37
C ILE A 493 0.69 -24.27 -24.78
N PHE A 494 0.24 -23.25 -25.49
CA PHE A 494 0.69 -22.83 -26.81
C PHE A 494 1.15 -21.37 -26.75
N ALA A 495 2.20 -21.03 -27.50
CA ALA A 495 2.70 -19.66 -27.54
C ALA A 495 1.64 -18.68 -28.06
N GLU A 496 0.82 -19.14 -29.01
CA GLU A 496 -0.27 -18.37 -29.60
C GLU A 496 -1.44 -19.29 -29.97
N LYS A 497 -2.66 -18.73 -30.05
CA LYS A 497 -3.87 -19.48 -30.45
C LYS A 497 -3.76 -20.12 -31.83
N LYS A 498 -3.00 -19.52 -32.75
CA LYS A 498 -2.78 -20.09 -34.09
C LYS A 498 -2.09 -21.45 -34.01
N LEU A 499 -1.04 -21.58 -33.18
CA LEU A 499 -0.31 -22.83 -33.01
C LEU A 499 -1.17 -23.95 -32.43
N PHE A 500 -2.14 -23.61 -31.58
CA PHE A 500 -3.15 -24.57 -31.12
C PHE A 500 -4.03 -25.08 -32.26
N LEU A 501 -4.53 -24.19 -33.12
CA LEU A 501 -5.34 -24.59 -34.27
C LEU A 501 -4.54 -25.44 -35.26
N ASP A 502 -3.29 -25.06 -35.53
CA ASP A 502 -2.38 -25.84 -36.39
C ASP A 502 -2.11 -27.23 -35.78
N TYR A 503 -2.01 -27.33 -34.45
CA TYR A 503 -1.83 -28.58 -33.73
C TYR A 503 -3.07 -29.49 -33.82
N LEU A 504 -4.28 -28.95 -33.63
CA LEU A 504 -5.52 -29.72 -33.81
C LEU A 504 -5.69 -30.23 -35.24
N TYR A 505 -5.33 -29.41 -36.23
CA TYR A 505 -5.38 -29.82 -37.64
C TYR A 505 -4.46 -31.01 -37.89
N LYS A 506 -3.23 -31.00 -37.33
CA LYS A 506 -2.30 -32.13 -37.43
C LYS A 506 -2.77 -33.41 -36.74
N LEU A 507 -3.60 -33.33 -35.71
CA LEU A 507 -4.18 -34.50 -35.04
C LEU A 507 -5.39 -35.09 -35.80
N SER A 508 -5.93 -34.35 -36.76
CA SER A 508 -7.12 -34.74 -37.54
C SER A 508 -6.77 -35.57 -38.79
N TYR A 509 -5.47 -35.79 -39.02
CA TYR A 509 -4.87 -36.64 -40.05
C TYR A 509 -3.98 -37.68 -39.37
#